data_AF-A0A3P4AU78-F1
#
_entry.id   AF-A0A3P4AU78-F1
#
_cell.length_a   1.000
_cell.length_b   1.000
_cell.length_c   1.000
_cell.angle_alpha   90.00
_cell.angle_beta   90.00
_cell.angle_gamma   90.00
#
_symmetry.space_group_name_H-M   'P 1'
#
loop_
_entity.id
_entity.type
_entity.pdbx_description
1 polymer ?
#
loop_
_entity_poly.entity_id
_entity_poly.type
_entity_poly.pdbx_seq_one_letter_code
_entity_poly.pdbx_strand_id
1 'polypeptide(L)'
;MKWCALFPNCLHLLLGDRTRPRFLFLLSDGLANEGLTDLEALAREAREAARAGVYTFTLGFGEGYDRALLARMAREGGGVHRYVAEGELQGALAEELAFLKGPANLGVRVALGGAEVHLAPFAPKEARVLLLPVEEARTLEVEERLPGGAVLYRLPLPGPAPEGSEAWREVELEALLAEGGRLLEREAASAAEAQALAEEAKELALRLQAHPLGESDRALALLTVLEAFRKAMERLAARYEAWASDRVAREGTAYAAHLSFPQRLARLRYRDRTKA
;
A
#
# COMPACT_ATOMS: atom_id res chain seq x y z
N MET A 1 -22.79 2.72 -9.10
CA MET A 1 -22.98 2.42 -7.66
C MET A 1 -23.00 3.72 -6.87
N LYS A 2 -23.85 3.84 -5.85
CA LYS A 2 -23.83 5.02 -4.96
C LYS A 2 -22.50 5.00 -4.21
N TRP A 3 -21.69 6.04 -4.40
CA TRP A 3 -20.61 6.34 -3.47
C TRP A 3 -21.25 6.42 -2.09
N CYS A 4 -20.97 5.43 -1.23
CA CYS A 4 -21.27 5.54 0.19
C CYS A 4 -20.22 6.49 0.78
N ALA A 5 -20.25 7.73 0.31
CA ALA A 5 -19.63 8.85 0.97
C ALA A 5 -20.31 8.89 2.34
N LEU A 6 -19.60 8.41 3.36
CA LEU A 6 -19.56 9.01 4.68
C LEU A 6 -20.92 9.59 5.13
N PHE A 7 -21.95 8.75 5.18
CA PHE A 7 -23.21 9.17 5.77
C PHE A 7 -22.95 9.39 7.27
N PRO A 8 -23.33 10.55 7.87
CA PRO A 8 -23.14 10.79 9.30
C PRO A 8 -23.78 9.69 10.18
N ASN A 9 -24.79 8.99 9.66
CA ASN A 9 -25.44 7.86 10.34
C ASN A 9 -24.61 6.56 10.35
N CYS A 10 -23.78 6.30 9.33
CA CYS A 10 -22.87 5.14 9.32
C CYS A 10 -21.71 5.34 10.30
N LEU A 11 -21.23 6.58 10.42
CA LEU A 11 -20.19 6.92 11.38
C LEU A 11 -20.68 6.69 12.82
N HIS A 12 -21.93 7.05 13.14
CA HIS A 12 -22.50 6.82 14.48
C HIS A 12 -22.55 5.33 14.87
N LEU A 13 -22.88 4.45 13.92
CA LEU A 13 -22.89 2.99 14.12
C LEU A 13 -21.47 2.40 14.27
N LEU A 14 -20.50 2.87 13.49
CA LEU A 14 -19.10 2.45 13.63
C LEU A 14 -18.48 2.98 14.94
N LEU A 15 -18.85 4.18 15.39
CA LEU A 15 -18.24 4.84 16.55
C LEU A 15 -18.74 4.35 17.93
N GLY A 16 -19.75 3.48 17.98
CA GLY A 16 -20.43 3.08 19.23
C GLY A 16 -19.56 2.25 20.20
N ASP A 17 -18.79 1.28 19.70
CA ASP A 17 -17.87 0.47 20.52
C ASP A 17 -16.42 0.76 20.14
N ARG A 18 -15.74 1.54 20.98
CA ARG A 18 -14.32 1.91 20.80
C ARG A 18 -13.34 0.85 21.27
N THR A 19 -13.83 -0.22 21.91
CA THR A 19 -13.00 -1.32 22.40
C THR A 19 -12.74 -2.37 21.31
N ARG A 20 -13.38 -2.21 20.16
CA ARG A 20 -13.25 -3.10 19.01
C ARG A 20 -12.58 -2.40 17.84
N PRO A 21 -11.89 -3.17 16.98
CA PRO A 21 -11.35 -2.65 15.75
C PRO A 21 -12.49 -2.23 14.79
N ARG A 22 -12.30 -1.13 14.06
CA ARG A 22 -13.33 -0.55 13.17
C ARG A 22 -12.77 -0.30 11.78
N PHE A 23 -13.51 -0.73 10.78
CA PHE A 23 -13.06 -0.74 9.40
C PHE A 23 -14.14 -0.23 8.46
N LEU A 24 -13.69 0.43 7.41
CA LEU A 24 -14.47 0.74 6.24
C LEU A 24 -13.88 -0.03 5.06
N PHE A 25 -14.66 -0.94 4.49
CA PHE A 25 -14.31 -1.58 3.21
C PHE A 25 -15.03 -0.84 2.10
N LEU A 26 -14.26 -0.12 1.28
CA LEU A 26 -14.76 0.61 0.12
C LEU A 26 -14.54 -0.24 -1.14
N LEU A 27 -15.64 -0.70 -1.72
CA LEU A 27 -15.65 -1.42 -3.00
C LEU A 27 -16.12 -0.45 -4.09
N SER A 28 -15.36 -0.29 -5.17
CA SER A 28 -15.76 0.56 -6.29
C SER A 28 -15.39 -0.06 -7.64
N ASP A 29 -16.31 0.09 -8.59
CA ASP A 29 -16.15 -0.21 -10.02
C ASP A 29 -16.07 1.05 -10.88
N GLY A 30 -16.11 2.25 -10.28
CA GLY A 30 -16.30 3.52 -10.98
C GLY A 30 -15.62 4.73 -10.34
N LEU A 31 -15.70 5.87 -11.02
CA LEU A 31 -15.15 7.16 -10.60
C LEU A 31 -16.03 7.88 -9.57
N ALA A 32 -15.42 8.74 -8.75
CA ALA A 32 -16.12 9.67 -7.86
C ALA A 32 -16.74 10.78 -8.68
N ASN A 33 -18.06 10.74 -8.84
CA ASN A 33 -18.79 11.61 -9.77
C ASN A 33 -19.99 12.34 -9.16
N GLU A 34 -20.32 12.07 -7.90
CA GLU A 34 -21.44 12.67 -7.17
C GLU A 34 -21.00 13.04 -5.75
N GLY A 35 -21.42 14.20 -5.25
CA GLY A 35 -21.03 14.69 -3.93
C GLY A 35 -19.58 15.18 -3.87
N LEU A 36 -18.80 14.69 -2.90
CA LEU A 36 -17.39 15.01 -2.79
C LEU A 36 -16.58 14.19 -3.81
N THR A 37 -16.02 14.85 -4.82
CA THR A 37 -15.27 14.20 -5.90
C THR A 37 -13.78 14.58 -5.93
N ASP A 38 -13.38 15.56 -5.13
CA ASP A 38 -11.99 16.00 -5.02
C ASP A 38 -11.11 14.92 -4.38
N LEU A 39 -10.04 14.52 -5.07
CA LEU A 39 -9.18 13.41 -4.67
C LEU A 39 -8.46 13.67 -3.34
N GLU A 40 -8.01 14.90 -3.13
CA GLU A 40 -7.32 15.33 -1.90
C GLU A 40 -8.27 15.32 -0.71
N ALA A 41 -9.47 15.87 -0.89
CA ALA A 41 -10.49 15.89 0.14
C ALA A 41 -10.91 14.48 0.54
N LEU A 42 -11.14 13.57 -0.43
CA LEU A 42 -11.49 12.17 -0.15
C LEU A 42 -10.37 11.43 0.61
N ALA A 43 -9.11 11.64 0.21
CA ALA A 43 -7.96 11.08 0.92
C ALA A 43 -7.84 11.64 2.36
N ARG A 44 -8.11 12.94 2.54
CA ARG A 44 -8.14 13.58 3.87
C ARG A 44 -9.25 13.03 4.74
N GLU A 45 -10.44 12.78 4.22
CA GLU A 45 -11.52 12.13 4.98
C GLU A 45 -11.10 10.74 5.49
N ALA A 46 -10.43 9.95 4.65
CA ALA A 46 -9.89 8.66 5.08
C ALA A 46 -8.85 8.81 6.20
N ARG A 47 -7.97 9.81 6.12
CA ARG A 47 -7.00 10.14 7.17
C ARG A 47 -7.67 10.54 8.48
N GLU A 48 -8.68 11.42 8.43
CA GLU A 48 -9.43 11.84 9.62
C GLU A 48 -10.21 10.67 10.25
N ALA A 49 -10.76 9.78 9.43
CA ALA A 49 -11.36 8.54 9.91
C ALA A 49 -10.31 7.67 10.64
N ALA A 50 -9.10 7.53 10.10
CA ALA A 50 -8.02 6.77 10.73
C ALA A 50 -7.57 7.41 12.05
N ARG A 51 -7.47 8.75 12.11
CA ARG A 51 -7.27 9.50 13.37
C ARG A 51 -8.37 9.20 14.39
N ALA A 52 -9.62 9.05 13.95
CA ALA A 52 -10.73 8.64 14.81
C ALA A 52 -10.73 7.14 15.13
N GLY A 53 -9.85 6.33 14.52
CA GLY A 53 -9.69 4.89 14.73
C GLY A 53 -10.64 4.05 13.89
N VAL A 54 -10.95 4.52 12.68
CA VAL A 54 -11.71 3.82 11.64
C VAL A 54 -10.81 3.71 10.41
N TYR A 55 -10.41 2.48 10.07
CA TYR A 55 -9.40 2.25 9.03
C TYR A 55 -10.03 1.90 7.69
N THR A 56 -9.54 2.51 6.62
CA THR A 56 -10.13 2.38 5.28
C THR A 56 -9.34 1.40 4.42
N PHE A 57 -10.01 0.36 3.94
CA PHE A 57 -9.52 -0.62 2.97
C PHE A 57 -10.27 -0.42 1.67
N THR A 58 -9.57 -0.53 0.53
CA THR A 58 -10.20 -0.30 -0.77
C THR A 58 -10.04 -1.51 -1.68
N LEU A 59 -11.12 -1.88 -2.37
CA LEU A 59 -11.16 -2.93 -3.37
C LEU A 59 -11.66 -2.31 -4.66
N GLY A 60 -10.78 -2.22 -5.65
CA GLY A 60 -11.13 -1.76 -6.98
C GLY A 60 -11.50 -2.94 -7.87
N PHE A 61 -12.70 -2.90 -8.44
CA PHE A 61 -13.22 -3.94 -9.32
C PHE A 61 -13.20 -3.48 -10.78
N GLY A 62 -12.59 -4.28 -11.65
CA GLY A 62 -12.45 -3.95 -13.08
C GLY A 62 -11.66 -2.65 -13.32
N GLU A 63 -11.89 -2.02 -14.47
CA GLU A 63 -11.07 -0.90 -14.96
C GLU A 63 -11.74 0.48 -14.82
N GLY A 64 -12.97 0.55 -14.29
CA GLY A 64 -13.73 1.81 -14.24
C GLY A 64 -13.41 2.73 -13.06
N TYR A 65 -12.67 2.26 -12.06
CA TYR A 65 -12.35 3.04 -10.86
C TYR A 65 -11.05 3.83 -11.00
N ASP A 66 -10.95 4.94 -10.26
CA ASP A 66 -9.72 5.72 -10.12
C ASP A 66 -8.74 4.98 -9.19
N ARG A 67 -7.70 4.41 -9.80
CA ARG A 67 -6.65 3.64 -9.12
C ARG A 67 -5.87 4.47 -8.12
N ALA A 68 -5.46 5.68 -8.51
CA ALA A 68 -4.67 6.55 -7.66
C ALA A 68 -5.49 6.98 -6.43
N LEU A 69 -6.77 7.29 -6.62
CA LEU A 69 -7.68 7.63 -5.55
C LEU A 69 -7.82 6.51 -4.52
N LEU A 70 -8.20 5.31 -4.96
CA LEU A 70 -8.46 4.21 -4.03
C LEU A 70 -7.19 3.75 -3.31
N ALA A 71 -6.06 3.72 -4.01
CA ALA A 71 -4.76 3.43 -3.39
C ALA A 71 -4.41 4.47 -2.32
N ARG A 72 -4.62 5.75 -2.63
CA ARG A 72 -4.35 6.83 -1.70
C ARG A 72 -5.29 6.82 -0.49
N MET A 73 -6.60 6.66 -0.69
CA MET A 73 -7.55 6.57 0.42
C MET A 73 -7.24 5.41 1.35
N ALA A 74 -6.84 4.24 0.82
CA ALA A 74 -6.41 3.12 1.65
C ALA A 74 -5.16 3.48 2.47
N ARG A 75 -4.13 4.02 1.81
CA ARG A 75 -2.86 4.38 2.46
C ARG A 75 -3.06 5.44 3.56
N GLU A 76 -3.80 6.49 3.26
CA GLU A 76 -4.09 7.58 4.21
C GLU A 76 -5.03 7.14 5.33
N GLY A 77 -5.96 6.23 5.03
CA GLY A 77 -6.84 5.59 5.99
C GLY A 77 -6.21 4.43 6.77
N GLY A 78 -4.91 4.18 6.59
CA GLY A 78 -4.12 3.15 7.25
C GLY A 78 -4.42 1.70 6.86
N GLY A 79 -5.26 1.47 5.86
CA GLY A 79 -5.54 0.15 5.31
C GLY A 79 -4.73 -0.13 4.04
N VAL A 80 -5.27 -1.01 3.20
CA VAL A 80 -4.59 -1.52 1.99
C VAL A 80 -5.54 -1.49 0.79
N HIS A 81 -4.97 -1.23 -0.39
CA HIS A 81 -5.68 -1.32 -1.65
C HIS A 81 -5.49 -2.70 -2.30
N ARG A 82 -6.58 -3.24 -2.85
CA ARG A 82 -6.59 -4.45 -3.67
C ARG A 82 -7.21 -4.16 -5.03
N TYR A 83 -6.56 -4.69 -6.07
CA TYR A 83 -7.15 -4.82 -7.38
C TYR A 83 -7.79 -6.20 -7.51
N VAL A 84 -9.06 -6.23 -7.93
CA VAL A 84 -9.87 -7.44 -8.02
C VAL A 84 -10.39 -7.56 -9.45
N ALA A 85 -9.93 -8.58 -10.17
CA ALA A 85 -10.55 -8.95 -11.44
C ALA A 85 -11.86 -9.71 -11.22
N GLU A 86 -12.65 -9.86 -12.29
CA GLU A 86 -13.91 -10.60 -12.24
C GLU A 86 -13.72 -12.01 -11.66
N GLY A 87 -14.57 -12.40 -10.70
CA GLY A 87 -14.49 -13.69 -10.00
C GLY A 87 -13.51 -13.77 -8.83
N GLU A 88 -12.67 -12.76 -8.58
CA GLU A 88 -11.64 -12.80 -7.53
C GLU A 88 -12.09 -12.19 -6.18
N LEU A 89 -13.27 -11.55 -6.13
CA LEU A 89 -13.70 -10.72 -5.00
C LEU A 89 -13.77 -11.45 -3.66
N GLN A 90 -14.37 -12.65 -3.63
CA GLN A 90 -14.54 -13.40 -2.39
C GLN A 90 -13.19 -13.79 -1.78
N GLY A 91 -12.24 -14.23 -2.60
CA GLY A 91 -10.89 -14.60 -2.16
C GLY A 91 -10.13 -13.39 -1.62
N ALA A 92 -10.12 -12.29 -2.38
CA ALA A 92 -9.43 -11.05 -1.97
C ALA A 92 -10.01 -10.48 -0.66
N LEU A 93 -11.33 -10.47 -0.50
CA LEU A 93 -11.97 -9.99 0.72
C LEU A 93 -11.70 -10.92 1.90
N ALA A 94 -11.74 -12.24 1.73
CA ALA A 94 -11.47 -13.19 2.80
C ALA A 94 -10.03 -13.07 3.35
N GLU A 95 -9.05 -12.83 2.47
CA GLU A 95 -7.66 -12.55 2.87
C GLU A 95 -7.56 -11.28 3.71
N GLU A 96 -8.22 -10.19 3.28
CA GLU A 96 -8.21 -8.96 4.05
C GLU A 96 -8.96 -9.10 5.37
N LEU A 97 -10.03 -9.86 5.45
CA LEU A 97 -10.76 -10.04 6.72
C LEU A 97 -10.06 -11.01 7.70
N ALA A 98 -8.98 -11.69 7.30
CA ALA A 98 -8.34 -12.71 8.12
C ALA A 98 -7.79 -12.15 9.46
N PHE A 99 -7.35 -10.88 9.49
CA PHE A 99 -6.82 -10.24 10.70
C PHE A 99 -7.91 -9.94 11.75
N LEU A 100 -9.19 -9.92 11.36
CA LEU A 100 -10.31 -9.61 12.25
C LEU A 100 -10.56 -10.64 13.36
N LYS A 101 -10.01 -11.86 13.22
CA LYS A 101 -10.27 -12.95 14.16
C LYS A 101 -9.52 -12.82 15.50
N GLY A 102 -8.57 -11.91 15.60
CA GLY A 102 -7.83 -11.67 16.84
C GLY A 102 -6.68 -10.71 16.63
N PRO A 103 -6.96 -9.42 16.36
CA PRO A 103 -5.90 -8.44 16.17
C PRO A 103 -5.15 -8.19 17.48
N ALA A 104 -3.85 -7.90 17.36
CA ALA A 104 -2.97 -7.61 18.49
C ALA A 104 -3.29 -6.25 19.14
N ASN A 105 -3.85 -5.32 18.36
CA ASN A 105 -4.21 -3.98 18.79
C ASN A 105 -5.41 -3.43 18.00
N LEU A 106 -5.78 -2.19 18.25
CA LEU A 106 -6.83 -1.44 17.56
C LEU A 106 -6.25 -0.45 16.54
N GLY A 107 -4.98 -0.63 16.16
CA GLY A 107 -4.24 0.19 15.20
C GLY A 107 -3.19 1.09 15.85
N VAL A 108 -2.33 1.65 15.00
CA VAL A 108 -1.15 2.41 15.43
C VAL A 108 -1.07 3.71 14.65
N ARG A 109 -0.75 4.80 15.34
CA ARG A 109 -0.36 6.08 14.73
C ARG A 109 1.13 6.28 14.94
N VAL A 110 1.85 6.56 13.86
CA VAL A 110 3.27 6.88 13.89
C VAL A 110 3.43 8.33 13.44
N ALA A 111 4.17 9.14 14.19
CA ALA A 111 4.43 10.53 13.85
C ALA A 111 5.90 10.89 14.02
N LEU A 112 6.44 11.60 13.02
CA LEU A 112 7.82 12.11 13.01
C LEU A 112 7.89 13.37 12.16
N GLY A 113 8.37 14.49 12.72
CA GLY A 113 8.68 15.69 11.94
C GLY A 113 7.52 16.23 11.09
N GLY A 114 6.28 16.14 11.59
CA GLY A 114 5.08 16.56 10.86
C GLY A 114 4.52 15.49 9.92
N ALA A 115 5.28 14.45 9.57
CA ALA A 115 4.72 13.26 8.95
C ALA A 115 3.89 12.48 9.96
N GLU A 116 2.71 12.05 9.55
CA GLU A 116 1.81 11.22 10.34
C GLU A 116 1.31 10.06 9.48
N VAL A 117 1.50 8.84 9.97
CA VAL A 117 1.08 7.60 9.30
C VAL A 117 0.15 6.85 10.24
N HIS A 118 -1.00 6.44 9.73
CA HIS A 118 -1.93 5.56 10.43
C HIS A 118 -1.77 4.15 9.89
N LEU A 119 -1.78 3.16 10.78
CA LEU A 119 -1.69 1.75 10.44
C LEU A 119 -2.89 1.04 11.06
N ALA A 120 -3.60 0.29 10.24
CA ALA A 120 -4.67 -0.57 10.69
C ALA A 120 -4.17 -1.61 11.71
N PRO A 121 -5.09 -2.14 12.54
CA PRO A 121 -4.86 -3.26 13.45
C PRO A 121 -3.97 -4.36 12.88
N PHE A 122 -3.00 -4.77 13.69
CA PHE A 122 -2.03 -5.80 13.33
C PHE A 122 -2.60 -7.19 13.62
N ALA A 123 -2.44 -8.12 12.69
CA ALA A 123 -2.59 -9.53 13.00
C ALA A 123 -1.48 -10.00 13.97
N PRO A 124 -1.68 -11.09 14.73
CA PRO A 124 -0.63 -11.63 15.58
C PRO A 124 0.63 -11.94 14.78
N LYS A 125 1.79 -11.49 15.27
CA LYS A 125 3.12 -11.63 14.63
C LYS A 125 3.29 -10.89 13.30
N GLU A 126 2.36 -10.01 12.96
CA GLU A 126 2.48 -9.16 11.79
C GLU A 126 3.49 -8.04 12.05
N ALA A 127 4.26 -7.68 11.02
CA ALA A 127 5.14 -6.52 11.03
C ALA A 127 4.76 -5.54 9.90
N ARG A 128 5.14 -4.29 10.11
CA ARG A 128 5.10 -3.22 9.11
C ARG A 128 6.44 -2.51 9.09
N VAL A 129 6.94 -2.24 7.89
CA VAL A 129 8.15 -1.43 7.72
C VAL A 129 7.76 -0.09 7.09
N LEU A 130 8.23 1.00 7.70
CA LEU A 130 7.99 2.35 7.25
C LEU A 130 9.31 3.04 6.93
N LEU A 131 9.38 3.70 5.77
CA LEU A 131 10.45 4.62 5.44
C LEU A 131 9.96 6.04 5.70
N LEU A 132 10.49 6.68 6.72
CA LEU A 132 10.08 8.03 7.15
C LEU A 132 11.22 9.02 6.89
N PRO A 133 10.94 10.18 6.27
CA PRO A 133 11.94 11.23 6.15
C PRO A 133 12.29 11.78 7.54
N VAL A 134 13.59 11.85 7.85
CA VAL A 134 14.11 12.45 9.07
C VAL A 134 14.64 13.83 8.72
N GLU A 135 13.86 14.87 9.00
CA GLU A 135 14.30 16.26 8.89
C GLU A 135 14.95 16.71 10.21
N GLU A 136 14.40 17.72 10.88
CA GLU A 136 14.91 18.21 12.18
C GLU A 136 14.42 17.39 13.38
N ALA A 137 13.47 16.49 13.16
CA ALA A 137 12.82 15.73 14.21
C ALA A 137 13.76 14.72 14.88
N ARG A 138 13.68 14.63 16.20
CA ARG A 138 14.55 13.77 17.01
C ARG A 138 13.81 12.70 17.80
N THR A 139 12.48 12.69 17.73
CA THR A 139 11.65 11.76 18.50
C THR A 139 10.56 11.22 17.59
N LEU A 140 10.53 9.90 17.49
CA LEU A 140 9.44 9.15 16.88
C LEU A 140 8.34 8.96 17.93
N GLU A 141 7.13 9.42 17.63
CA GLU A 141 5.96 9.13 18.43
C GLU A 141 5.23 7.93 17.84
N VAL A 142 4.95 6.92 18.66
CA VAL A 142 4.15 5.75 18.29
C VAL A 142 3.02 5.63 19.29
N GLU A 143 1.79 5.85 18.85
CA GLU A 143 0.58 5.66 19.65
C GLU A 143 -0.10 4.35 19.24
N GLU A 144 -0.12 3.38 20.14
CA GLU A 144 -0.83 2.12 19.96
C GLU A 144 -2.20 2.20 20.63
N ARG A 145 -3.26 1.86 19.89
CA ARG A 145 -4.63 1.81 20.41
C ARG A 145 -4.96 0.41 20.87
N LEU A 146 -5.55 0.29 22.04
CA LEU A 146 -5.93 -0.96 22.69
C LEU A 146 -7.38 -0.85 23.20
N PRO A 147 -8.05 -1.98 23.52
CA PRO A 147 -9.39 -1.94 24.09
C PRO A 147 -9.51 -1.09 25.37
N GLY A 148 -8.44 -1.03 26.17
CA GLY A 148 -8.39 -0.27 27.42
C GLY A 148 -7.94 1.19 27.29
N GLY A 149 -7.66 1.68 26.08
CA GLY A 149 -7.12 3.03 25.85
C GLY A 149 -5.96 3.04 24.86
N ALA A 150 -5.19 4.13 24.82
CA ALA A 150 -4.01 4.23 23.96
C ALA A 150 -2.73 4.34 24.79
N VAL A 151 -1.65 3.76 24.28
CA VAL A 151 -0.30 3.87 24.85
C VAL A 151 0.56 4.68 23.88
N LEU A 152 1.17 5.75 24.38
CA LEU A 152 2.07 6.59 23.59
C LEU A 152 3.52 6.30 23.97
N TYR A 153 4.28 5.81 23.00
CA TYR A 153 5.73 5.65 23.06
C TYR A 153 6.40 6.87 22.42
N ARG A 154 7.39 7.42 23.12
CA ARG A 154 8.27 8.47 22.59
C ARG A 154 9.67 7.90 22.50
N LEU A 155 10.11 7.63 21.27
CA LEU A 155 11.35 6.94 20.98
C LEU A 155 12.34 7.95 20.42
N PRO A 156 13.43 8.28 21.14
CA PRO A 156 14.48 9.13 20.59
C PRO A 156 15.10 8.42 19.38
N LEU A 157 15.30 9.16 18.29
CA LEU A 157 15.94 8.60 17.11
C LEU A 157 17.42 8.31 17.41
N PRO A 158 17.93 7.14 16.96
CA PRO A 158 19.37 6.90 17.00
C PRO A 158 20.09 7.90 16.07
N GLY A 159 21.40 8.06 16.28
CA GLY A 159 22.23 8.75 15.29
C GLY A 159 22.21 8.02 13.94
N PRO A 160 22.58 8.68 12.83
CA PRO A 160 22.66 8.05 11.52
C PRO A 160 23.54 6.79 11.58
N ALA A 161 23.06 5.71 10.97
CA ALA A 161 23.84 4.48 10.86
C ALA A 161 25.10 4.76 10.01
N PRO A 162 26.28 4.24 10.39
CA PRO A 162 27.47 4.36 9.55
C PRO A 162 27.26 3.70 8.18
N GLU A 163 27.76 4.33 7.13
CA GLU A 163 27.68 3.80 5.77
C GLU A 163 28.29 2.39 5.70
N GLY A 164 27.58 1.48 5.02
CA GLY A 164 27.97 0.08 4.88
C GLY A 164 27.74 -0.80 6.12
N SER A 165 27.23 -0.26 7.23
CA SER A 165 26.76 -1.07 8.37
C SER A 165 25.51 -1.90 8.02
N GLU A 166 25.15 -2.87 8.87
CA GLU A 166 23.94 -3.68 8.69
C GLU A 166 22.67 -2.81 8.66
N ALA A 167 22.51 -1.91 9.63
CA ALA A 167 21.38 -0.97 9.66
C ALA A 167 21.33 -0.03 8.45
N TRP A 168 22.49 0.38 7.91
CA TRP A 168 22.54 1.15 6.66
C TRP A 168 22.02 0.34 5.48
N ARG A 169 22.49 -0.91 5.33
CA ARG A 169 22.05 -1.83 4.27
C ARG A 169 20.57 -2.16 4.36
N GLU A 170 20.02 -2.27 5.57
CA GLU A 170 18.57 -2.46 5.76
C GLU A 170 17.80 -1.25 5.20
N VAL A 171 18.22 -0.03 5.50
CA VAL A 171 17.58 1.20 4.98
C VAL A 171 17.75 1.32 3.46
N GLU A 172 18.92 0.99 2.92
CA GLU A 172 19.16 0.95 1.47
C GLU A 172 18.24 -0.04 0.77
N LEU A 173 18.06 -1.24 1.34
CA LEU A 173 17.12 -2.22 0.81
C LEU A 173 15.69 -1.67 0.84
N GLU A 174 15.25 -1.07 1.94
CA GLU A 174 13.90 -0.48 2.02
C GLU A 174 13.72 0.66 1.00
N ALA A 175 14.76 1.45 0.73
CA ALA A 175 14.72 2.47 -0.31
C ALA A 175 14.55 1.86 -1.72
N LEU A 176 15.27 0.77 -2.03
CA LEU A 176 15.12 0.03 -3.29
C LEU A 176 13.74 -0.62 -3.42
N LEU A 177 13.20 -1.20 -2.34
CA LEU A 177 11.85 -1.75 -2.32
C LEU A 177 10.81 -0.66 -2.58
N ALA A 178 10.96 0.51 -1.96
CA ALA A 178 10.08 1.66 -2.17
C ALA A 178 10.19 2.22 -3.61
N GLU A 179 11.39 2.23 -4.19
CA GLU A 179 11.63 2.58 -5.60
C GLU A 179 10.90 1.61 -6.54
N GLY A 180 11.00 0.32 -6.29
CA GLY A 180 10.29 -0.70 -7.06
C GLY A 180 8.78 -0.57 -6.96
N GLY A 181 8.24 -0.29 -5.77
CA GLY A 181 6.82 0.01 -5.59
C GLY A 181 6.35 1.17 -6.47
N ARG A 182 7.09 2.29 -6.46
CA ARG A 182 6.78 3.45 -7.32
C ARG A 182 6.86 3.13 -8.80
N LEU A 183 7.84 2.31 -9.22
CA LEU A 183 7.96 1.89 -10.62
C LEU A 183 6.76 1.04 -11.06
N LEU A 184 6.33 0.09 -10.22
CA LEU A 184 5.19 -0.78 -10.52
C LEU A 184 3.85 -0.01 -10.61
N GLU A 185 3.73 1.12 -9.92
CA GLU A 185 2.55 2.00 -10.01
C GLU A 185 2.44 2.76 -11.34
N ARG A 186 3.51 2.81 -12.15
CA ARG A 186 3.56 3.56 -13.40
C ARG A 186 2.76 2.86 -14.50
N GLU A 187 2.07 3.69 -15.28
CA GLU A 187 1.37 3.31 -16.50
C GLU A 187 2.12 3.91 -17.69
N ALA A 188 2.33 3.12 -18.75
CA ALA A 188 2.96 3.61 -19.96
C ALA A 188 1.92 4.28 -20.85
N ALA A 189 2.17 5.51 -21.30
CA ALA A 189 1.30 6.20 -22.26
C ALA A 189 1.62 5.86 -23.73
N SER A 190 2.72 5.14 -23.98
CA SER A 190 3.16 4.78 -25.33
C SER A 190 4.09 3.55 -25.35
N ALA A 191 4.35 3.03 -26.55
CA ALA A 191 5.37 1.99 -26.76
C ALA A 191 6.78 2.43 -26.31
N ALA A 192 7.14 3.70 -26.55
CA ALA A 192 8.44 4.24 -26.16
C ALA A 192 8.58 4.34 -24.64
N GLU A 193 7.53 4.80 -23.95
CA GLU A 193 7.50 4.80 -22.49
C GLU A 193 7.51 3.38 -21.91
N ALA A 194 6.80 2.43 -22.53
CA ALA A 194 6.85 1.03 -22.12
C ALA A 194 8.28 0.49 -22.23
N GLN A 195 9.00 0.78 -23.31
CA GLN A 195 10.40 0.38 -23.43
C GLN A 195 11.28 1.00 -22.33
N ALA A 196 11.09 2.29 -22.02
CA ALA A 196 11.82 2.96 -20.96
C ALA A 196 11.56 2.30 -19.58
N LEU A 197 10.29 2.03 -19.27
CA LEU A 197 9.90 1.33 -18.03
C LEU A 197 10.49 -0.09 -17.94
N ALA A 198 10.61 -0.80 -19.06
CA ALA A 198 11.25 -2.11 -19.10
C ALA A 198 12.74 -2.04 -18.74
N GLU A 199 13.47 -1.06 -19.26
CA GLU A 199 14.88 -0.84 -18.91
C GLU A 199 15.03 -0.38 -17.46
N GLU A 200 14.19 0.55 -16.97
CA GLU A 200 14.17 0.96 -15.56
C GLU A 200 13.96 -0.25 -14.63
N ALA A 201 13.03 -1.16 -14.96
CA ALA A 201 12.78 -2.37 -14.17
C ALA A 201 13.98 -3.32 -14.15
N LYS A 202 14.67 -3.46 -15.28
CA LYS A 202 15.88 -4.28 -15.41
C LYS A 202 17.03 -3.71 -14.59
N GLU A 203 17.27 -2.41 -14.68
CA GLU A 203 18.33 -1.72 -13.91
C GLU A 203 18.08 -1.85 -12.41
N LEU A 204 16.84 -1.63 -11.96
CA LEU A 204 16.46 -1.80 -10.56
C LEU A 204 16.63 -3.25 -10.09
N ALA A 205 16.25 -4.23 -10.92
CA ALA A 205 16.46 -5.65 -10.60
C ALA A 205 17.95 -5.99 -10.43
N LEU A 206 18.82 -5.45 -11.28
CA LEU A 206 20.27 -5.63 -11.13
C LEU A 206 20.81 -5.01 -9.84
N ARG A 207 20.33 -3.81 -9.47
CA ARG A 207 20.70 -3.16 -8.20
C ARG A 207 20.25 -3.97 -6.99
N LEU A 208 19.01 -4.50 -7.01
CA LEU A 208 18.50 -5.38 -5.96
C LEU A 208 19.30 -6.69 -5.85
N GLN A 209 19.66 -7.31 -6.97
CA GLN A 209 20.48 -8.54 -6.98
C GLN A 209 21.89 -8.30 -6.45
N ALA A 210 22.48 -7.14 -6.74
CA ALA A 210 23.82 -6.77 -6.28
C ALA A 210 23.84 -6.33 -4.80
N HIS A 211 22.68 -6.01 -4.21
CA HIS A 211 22.59 -5.55 -2.84
C HIS A 211 22.95 -6.67 -1.85
N PRO A 212 23.71 -6.40 -0.76
CA PRO A 212 24.10 -7.43 0.22
C PRO A 212 22.93 -8.19 0.88
N LEU A 213 21.75 -7.59 0.91
CA LEU A 213 20.51 -8.18 1.43
C LEU A 213 19.51 -8.58 0.30
N GLY A 214 20.00 -8.71 -0.94
CA GLY A 214 19.21 -9.01 -2.14
C GLY A 214 18.56 -10.40 -2.13
N GLU A 215 19.04 -11.31 -1.27
CA GLU A 215 18.48 -12.66 -1.09
C GLU A 215 17.38 -12.72 -0.01
N SER A 216 17.02 -11.59 0.60
CA SER A 216 15.88 -11.56 1.53
C SER A 216 14.57 -11.90 0.83
N ASP A 217 13.62 -12.51 1.55
CA ASP A 217 12.31 -12.91 0.99
C ASP A 217 11.60 -11.77 0.25
N ARG A 218 11.65 -10.54 0.78
CA ARG A 218 11.02 -9.36 0.17
C ARG A 218 11.75 -8.91 -1.10
N ALA A 219 13.08 -8.96 -1.11
CA ALA A 219 13.88 -8.64 -2.30
C ALA A 219 13.62 -9.67 -3.41
N LEU A 220 13.64 -10.96 -3.10
CA LEU A 220 13.35 -12.03 -4.05
C LEU A 220 11.92 -11.96 -4.59
N ALA A 221 10.94 -11.63 -3.74
CA ALA A 221 9.57 -11.40 -4.16
C ALA A 221 9.49 -10.22 -5.16
N LEU A 222 10.11 -9.07 -4.83
CA LEU A 222 10.14 -7.93 -5.74
C LEU A 222 10.88 -8.22 -7.04
N LEU A 223 12.00 -8.95 -7.02
CA LEU A 223 12.72 -9.35 -8.23
C LEU A 223 11.85 -10.18 -9.18
N THR A 224 11.06 -11.10 -8.63
CA THR A 224 10.09 -11.90 -9.40
C THR A 224 9.06 -10.99 -10.09
N VAL A 225 8.57 -9.98 -9.36
CA VAL A 225 7.58 -9.03 -9.87
C VAL A 225 8.16 -8.06 -10.89
N LEU A 226 9.36 -7.53 -10.66
CA LEU A 226 10.06 -6.67 -11.61
C LEU A 226 10.32 -7.39 -12.94
N GLU A 227 10.66 -8.68 -12.90
CA GLU A 227 10.84 -9.48 -14.11
C GLU A 227 9.51 -9.69 -14.86
N ALA A 228 8.40 -9.90 -14.15
CA ALA A 228 7.07 -10.00 -14.77
C ALA A 228 6.62 -8.66 -15.36
N PHE A 229 6.83 -7.55 -14.63
CA PHE A 229 6.54 -6.19 -15.09
C PHE A 229 7.39 -5.83 -16.32
N ARG A 230 8.69 -6.11 -16.31
CA ARG A 230 9.58 -5.91 -17.46
C ARG A 230 9.06 -6.64 -18.70
N LYS A 231 8.74 -7.93 -18.58
CA LYS A 231 8.16 -8.71 -19.69
C LYS A 231 6.84 -8.13 -20.20
N ALA A 232 6.00 -7.62 -19.30
CA ALA A 232 4.77 -6.95 -19.67
C ALA A 232 5.03 -5.66 -20.46
N MET A 233 5.99 -4.85 -20.00
CA MET A 233 6.42 -3.62 -20.67
C MET A 233 7.08 -3.88 -22.03
N GLU A 234 7.88 -4.94 -22.17
CA GLU A 234 8.46 -5.35 -23.47
C GLU A 234 7.39 -5.75 -24.48
N ARG A 235 6.33 -6.43 -24.03
CA ARG A 235 5.18 -6.74 -24.89
C ARG A 235 4.45 -5.47 -25.33
N LEU A 236 4.24 -4.52 -24.41
CA LEU A 236 3.64 -3.22 -24.71
C LEU A 236 4.51 -2.36 -25.62
N ALA A 237 5.84 -2.45 -25.50
CA ALA A 237 6.78 -1.77 -26.39
C ALA A 237 6.71 -2.34 -27.83
N ALA A 238 6.54 -3.66 -27.96
CA ALA A 238 6.36 -4.30 -29.26
C ALA A 238 4.98 -4.02 -29.88
N ARG A 239 3.93 -3.95 -29.05
CA ARG A 239 2.55 -3.65 -29.45
C ARG A 239 1.82 -2.96 -28.31
N TYR A 240 1.69 -1.64 -28.42
CA TYR A 240 1.08 -0.84 -27.37
C TYR A 240 -0.45 -0.96 -27.37
N GLU A 241 -1.00 -1.26 -26.20
CA GLU A 241 -2.43 -1.27 -25.95
C GLU A 241 -2.69 -0.61 -24.59
N ALA A 242 -3.37 0.53 -24.59
CA ALA A 242 -3.59 1.35 -23.38
C ALA A 242 -4.30 0.56 -22.26
N TRP A 243 -5.33 -0.22 -22.62
CA TRP A 243 -6.07 -1.05 -21.66
C TRP A 243 -5.17 -2.08 -20.95
N ALA A 244 -4.18 -2.65 -21.65
CA ALA A 244 -3.25 -3.61 -21.09
C ALA A 244 -2.23 -2.91 -20.18
N SER A 245 -1.82 -1.69 -20.52
CA SER A 245 -0.94 -0.89 -19.66
C SER A 245 -1.63 -0.50 -18.34
N ASP A 246 -2.87 -0.02 -18.40
CA ASP A 246 -3.67 0.31 -17.21
C ASP A 246 -3.84 -0.91 -16.29
N ARG A 247 -4.16 -2.08 -16.84
CA ARG A 247 -4.28 -3.32 -16.05
C ARG A 247 -2.96 -3.72 -15.37
N VAL A 248 -1.82 -3.54 -16.02
CA VAL A 248 -0.51 -3.78 -15.40
C VAL A 248 -0.27 -2.80 -14.26
N ALA A 249 -0.59 -1.51 -14.44
CA ALA A 249 -0.46 -0.51 -13.40
C ALA A 249 -1.40 -0.75 -12.20
N ARG A 250 -2.61 -1.27 -12.42
CA ARG A 250 -3.54 -1.72 -11.36
C ARG A 250 -2.97 -2.85 -10.52
N GLU A 251 -2.44 -3.89 -11.17
CA GLU A 251 -1.77 -4.99 -10.48
C GLU A 251 -0.54 -4.49 -9.71
N GLY A 252 0.28 -3.66 -10.34
CA GLY A 252 1.47 -3.06 -9.72
C GLY A 252 1.14 -2.20 -8.51
N THR A 253 0.08 -1.38 -8.57
CA THR A 253 -0.39 -0.57 -7.43
C THR A 253 -0.89 -1.43 -6.28
N ALA A 254 -1.66 -2.49 -6.56
CA ALA A 254 -2.12 -3.41 -5.54
C ALA A 254 -0.95 -4.18 -4.89
N TYR A 255 0.05 -4.56 -5.66
CA TYR A 255 1.27 -5.20 -5.15
C TYR A 255 2.11 -4.24 -4.30
N ALA A 256 2.34 -3.02 -4.79
CA ALA A 256 3.11 -2.00 -4.09
C ALA A 256 2.54 -1.68 -2.69
N ALA A 257 1.21 -1.70 -2.55
CA ALA A 257 0.53 -1.52 -1.27
C ALA A 257 0.88 -2.58 -0.21
N HIS A 258 1.43 -3.73 -0.60
CA HIS A 258 1.84 -4.82 0.29
C HIS A 258 3.34 -4.89 0.55
N LEU A 259 4.15 -4.06 -0.13
CA LEU A 259 5.60 -4.13 0.02
C LEU A 259 6.04 -3.90 1.46
N SER A 260 5.33 -3.08 2.24
CA SER A 260 5.60 -2.83 3.67
C SER A 260 5.13 -3.95 4.62
N PHE A 261 4.64 -5.08 4.09
CA PHE A 261 4.03 -6.19 4.85
C PHE A 261 4.87 -7.47 4.67
N PRO A 262 6.00 -7.65 5.38
CA PRO A 262 6.89 -8.79 5.18
C PRO A 262 6.17 -10.15 5.16
N GLN A 263 5.26 -10.39 6.11
CA GLN A 263 4.57 -11.67 6.25
C GLN A 263 3.45 -11.88 5.23
N ARG A 264 2.86 -10.79 4.68
CA ARG A 264 1.82 -10.90 3.65
C ARG A 264 2.40 -11.01 2.25
N LEU A 265 3.52 -10.33 2.00
CA LEU A 265 4.15 -10.29 0.68
C LEU A 265 4.49 -11.70 0.17
N ALA A 266 5.00 -12.57 1.05
CA ALA A 266 5.33 -13.95 0.71
C ALA A 266 4.15 -14.80 0.20
N ARG A 267 2.90 -14.36 0.45
CA ARG A 267 1.67 -15.06 0.03
C ARG A 267 1.00 -14.40 -1.18
N LEU A 268 1.41 -13.18 -1.51
CA LEU A 268 0.81 -12.40 -2.57
C LEU A 268 1.29 -12.90 -3.93
N ARG A 269 0.36 -13.14 -4.85
CA ARG A 269 0.67 -13.49 -6.23
C ARG A 269 0.57 -12.25 -7.09
N TYR A 270 1.64 -11.94 -7.81
CA TYR A 270 1.61 -10.95 -8.88
C TYR A 270 1.13 -11.60 -10.17
N ARG A 271 0.06 -11.06 -10.76
CA ARG A 271 -0.56 -11.66 -11.94
C ARG A 271 -0.15 -10.92 -13.22
N ASP A 272 0.16 -11.68 -14.25
CA ASP A 272 0.36 -11.11 -15.58
C ASP A 272 -1.00 -10.69 -16.15
N ARG A 273 -1.21 -9.37 -16.26
CA ARG A 273 -2.47 -8.79 -16.75
C ARG A 273 -2.41 -8.32 -18.20
N THR A 274 -1.36 -8.66 -18.96
CA THR A 274 -1.27 -8.30 -20.39
C THR A 274 -2.05 -9.24 -21.32
N LYS A 275 -2.80 -10.20 -20.75
CA LYS A 275 -3.67 -11.11 -21.50
C LYS A 275 -5.10 -10.88 -21.04
N ALA A 276 -6.04 -11.01 -21.98
CA ALA A 276 -7.47 -10.96 -21.70
C ALA A 276 -7.90 -12.15 -20.84
#